data_AF-A0AAE9D810-F1
#
_entry.id   AF-A0AAE9D810-F1
#
_cell.length_a   1.000
_cell.length_b   1.000
_cell.length_c   1.000
_cell.angle_alpha   90.00
_cell.angle_beta   90.00
_cell.angle_gamma   90.00
#
_symmetry.space_group_name_H-M   'P 1'
#
loop_
_entity.id
_entity.type
_entity.pdbx_description
1 polymer ?
#
loop_
_entity_poly.entity_id
_entity_poly.type
_entity_poly.pdbx_seq_one_letter_code
_entity_poly.pdbx_strand_id
1 'polypeptide(L)'
;MMFLKISLWRQPTLARTRILKSTWLHIVYKNMTLQWTIVAGVLYAEIAATFILLLPWVRPTLWSKLFKSRLFTALSKHAHIYSMTFGFVLFILFADGVRETMKYNELEDKMHRTAEADATYHMRLFRAQRNLYISGFSLLLWMVIQRIMTLLSRAAQLEAAGEAAMRQAENASKTARTLMNATETSEEVSDLNKQIEKLKGELKSVNTDRDTLKKQSEGLQREFDRVSDLLASSNSKGDKKKD
;
A
#
# COMPACT_ATOMS: atom_id res chain seq x y z
N MET A 1 -52.68 -64.02 8.91
CA MET A 1 -52.00 -65.03 9.74
C MET A 1 -50.63 -65.27 9.12
N MET A 2 -49.57 -64.66 9.65
CA MET A 2 -48.65 -65.30 10.62
C MET A 2 -47.83 -66.42 9.92
N PHE A 3 -46.50 -66.48 9.88
CA PHE A 3 -45.43 -65.76 10.58
C PHE A 3 -44.08 -66.13 9.90
N LEU A 4 -43.12 -65.20 9.91
CA LEU A 4 -41.69 -65.42 10.17
C LEU A 4 -40.81 -66.17 9.15
N LYS A 5 -40.12 -65.39 8.29
CA LYS A 5 -38.69 -65.61 7.98
C LYS A 5 -37.91 -64.33 8.27
N ILE A 6 -37.75 -64.06 9.56
CA ILE A 6 -36.76 -63.12 10.10
C ILE A 6 -35.54 -63.96 10.46
N SER A 7 -34.47 -63.88 9.67
CA SER A 7 -33.15 -64.24 10.16
C SER A 7 -32.06 -63.47 9.41
N LEU A 8 -31.27 -62.75 10.20
CA LEU A 8 -29.94 -62.20 9.91
C LEU A 8 -29.81 -61.03 8.92
N TRP A 9 -30.40 -59.89 9.30
CA TRP A 9 -29.67 -58.62 9.16
C TRP A 9 -28.72 -58.45 10.35
N ARG A 10 -27.58 -59.14 10.34
CA ARG A 10 -26.48 -58.88 11.27
C ARG A 10 -25.58 -57.81 10.66
N GLN A 11 -25.81 -56.56 11.08
CA GLN A 11 -24.93 -55.40 10.90
C GLN A 11 -23.44 -55.79 11.01
N PRO A 12 -22.61 -55.67 9.94
CA PRO A 12 -21.17 -55.71 10.09
C PRO A 12 -20.71 -54.37 10.65
N THR A 13 -20.70 -54.30 11.98
CA THR A 13 -19.72 -53.60 12.81
C THR A 13 -19.05 -52.34 12.21
N LEU A 14 -19.46 -51.17 12.72
CA LEU A 14 -18.76 -49.88 12.57
C LEU A 14 -17.26 -49.92 12.93
N ALA A 15 -16.79 -50.97 13.61
CA ALA A 15 -15.38 -51.24 13.85
C ALA A 15 -14.62 -51.65 12.58
N ARG A 16 -15.25 -52.39 11.67
CA ARG A 16 -14.60 -52.90 10.44
C ARG A 16 -14.30 -51.78 9.45
N THR A 17 -15.18 -50.79 9.35
CA THR A 17 -14.95 -49.60 8.52
C THR A 17 -13.87 -48.68 9.11
N ARG A 18 -13.77 -48.58 10.45
CA ARG A 18 -12.71 -47.82 11.14
C ARG A 18 -11.34 -48.48 11.02
N ILE A 19 -11.29 -49.81 11.16
CA ILE A 19 -10.06 -50.60 10.99
C ILE A 19 -9.63 -50.60 9.53
N LEU A 20 -10.56 -50.75 8.57
CA LEU A 20 -10.25 -50.63 7.15
C LEU A 20 -9.81 -49.21 6.80
N LYS A 21 -10.43 -48.14 7.34
CA LYS A 21 -9.92 -46.78 7.16
C LYS A 21 -8.51 -46.61 7.74
N SER A 22 -8.23 -47.13 8.94
CA SER A 22 -6.90 -46.99 9.54
C SER A 22 -5.86 -47.82 8.81
N THR A 23 -6.14 -49.07 8.45
CA THR A 23 -5.23 -49.90 7.63
C THR A 23 -5.07 -49.34 6.23
N TRP A 24 -6.11 -48.78 5.61
CA TRP A 24 -6.01 -48.14 4.30
C TRP A 24 -5.21 -46.84 4.36
N LEU A 25 -5.41 -46.01 5.40
CA LEU A 25 -4.56 -44.85 5.67
C LEU A 25 -3.11 -45.27 5.92
N HIS A 26 -2.86 -46.28 6.75
CA HIS A 26 -1.52 -46.78 7.01
C HIS A 26 -0.86 -47.44 5.79
N ILE A 27 -1.61 -48.14 4.93
CA ILE A 27 -1.10 -48.78 3.71
C ILE A 27 -0.83 -47.73 2.62
N VAL A 28 -1.71 -46.75 2.44
CA VAL A 28 -1.50 -45.63 1.52
C VAL A 28 -0.32 -44.75 1.98
N TYR A 29 -0.18 -44.55 3.30
CA TYR A 29 0.93 -43.79 3.89
C TYR A 29 2.26 -44.56 3.90
N LYS A 30 2.23 -45.89 3.99
CA LYS A 30 3.41 -46.78 3.97
C LYS A 30 3.88 -47.13 2.54
N ASN A 31 3.03 -46.95 1.53
CA ASN A 31 3.35 -47.17 0.11
C ASN A 31 3.87 -45.92 -0.64
N MET A 32 4.11 -44.81 0.09
CA MET A 32 4.73 -43.59 -0.42
C MET A 32 6.06 -43.35 0.31
N THR A 33 7.13 -43.05 -0.42
CA THR A 33 8.42 -42.77 0.22
C THR A 33 8.23 -41.59 1.16
N LEU A 34 8.79 -41.70 2.38
CA LEU A 34 8.63 -40.74 3.48
C LEU A 34 8.97 -39.30 3.03
N GLN A 35 9.91 -39.18 2.07
CA GLN A 35 10.25 -37.96 1.34
C GLN A 35 9.02 -37.27 0.72
N TRP A 36 8.23 -37.96 -0.11
CA TRP A 36 7.08 -37.35 -0.80
C TRP A 36 5.96 -36.96 0.15
N THR A 37 5.83 -37.65 1.29
CA THR A 37 4.89 -37.27 2.34
C THR A 37 5.30 -35.97 3.03
N ILE A 38 6.59 -35.76 3.30
CA ILE A 38 7.09 -34.50 3.85
C ILE A 38 6.82 -33.35 2.87
N VAL A 39 7.11 -33.55 1.57
CA VAL A 39 6.87 -32.54 0.52
C VAL A 39 5.38 -32.21 0.40
N ALA A 40 4.51 -33.22 0.44
CA ALA A 40 3.06 -32.98 0.48
C ALA A 40 2.64 -32.21 1.73
N GLY A 41 3.24 -32.49 2.89
CA GLY A 41 3.02 -31.72 4.12
C GLY A 41 3.40 -30.25 3.98
N VAL A 42 4.55 -29.97 3.35
CA VAL A 42 4.99 -28.60 3.02
C VAL A 42 3.97 -27.92 2.10
N LEU A 43 3.53 -28.59 1.03
CA LEU A 43 2.52 -28.07 0.12
C LEU A 43 1.22 -27.71 0.86
N TYR A 44 0.71 -28.58 1.74
CA TYR A 44 -0.50 -28.29 2.51
C TYR A 44 -0.31 -27.11 3.47
N ALA A 45 0.86 -26.99 4.08
CA ALA A 45 1.19 -25.84 4.92
C ALA A 45 1.22 -24.54 4.10
N GLU A 46 1.78 -24.56 2.89
CA GLU A 46 1.80 -23.42 1.97
C GLU A 46 0.40 -23.04 1.47
N ILE A 47 -0.44 -24.03 1.16
CA ILE A 47 -1.84 -23.80 0.80
C ILE A 47 -2.57 -23.10 1.96
N ALA A 48 -2.45 -23.63 3.17
CA ALA A 48 -3.06 -23.04 4.36
C ALA A 48 -2.54 -21.62 4.63
N ALA A 49 -1.23 -21.41 4.50
CA ALA A 49 -0.59 -20.10 4.62
C ALA A 49 -1.10 -19.12 3.55
N THR A 50 -1.27 -19.59 2.32
CA THR A 50 -1.80 -18.78 1.21
C THR A 50 -3.24 -18.38 1.48
N PHE A 51 -4.10 -19.31 1.91
CA PHE A 51 -5.49 -18.99 2.26
C PHE A 51 -5.59 -17.97 3.40
N ILE A 52 -4.78 -18.12 4.46
CA ILE A 52 -4.81 -17.14 5.57
C ILE A 52 -4.26 -15.77 5.16
N LEU A 53 -3.30 -15.72 4.24
CA LEU A 53 -2.77 -14.46 3.68
C LEU A 53 -3.73 -13.78 2.70
N LEU A 54 -4.49 -14.56 1.91
CA LEU A 54 -5.45 -14.03 0.94
C LEU A 54 -6.77 -13.56 1.57
N LEU A 55 -7.04 -13.88 2.83
CA LEU A 55 -8.27 -13.47 3.49
C LEU A 55 -8.40 -11.94 3.51
N PRO A 56 -9.42 -11.37 2.84
CA PRO A 56 -9.60 -9.92 2.73
C PRO A 56 -9.92 -9.25 4.08
N TRP A 57 -10.24 -10.04 5.09
CA TRP A 57 -10.60 -9.55 6.42
C TRP A 57 -9.39 -9.15 7.28
N VAL A 58 -8.18 -9.60 6.93
CA VAL A 58 -6.99 -9.34 7.75
C VAL A 58 -6.28 -8.07 7.29
N ARG A 59 -6.40 -6.99 8.08
CA ARG A 59 -5.74 -5.71 7.77
C ARG A 59 -4.19 -5.87 7.70
N PRO A 60 -3.51 -5.19 6.74
CA PRO A 60 -2.04 -5.19 6.65
C PRO A 60 -1.33 -4.78 7.95
N THR A 61 -1.95 -3.87 8.71
CA THR A 61 -1.44 -3.40 10.00
C THR A 61 -1.40 -4.50 11.07
N LEU A 62 -2.33 -5.48 11.06
CA LEU A 62 -2.31 -6.63 11.96
C LEU A 62 -1.12 -7.54 11.70
N TRP A 63 -0.85 -7.82 10.42
CA TRP A 63 0.34 -8.56 10.01
C TRP A 63 1.61 -7.82 10.39
N SER A 64 1.68 -6.49 10.21
CA SER A 64 2.85 -5.72 10.67
C SER A 64 3.08 -5.81 12.18
N LYS A 65 2.01 -5.90 12.99
CA LYS A 65 2.10 -6.07 14.45
C LYS A 65 2.53 -7.48 14.82
N LEU A 66 2.02 -8.50 14.14
CA LEU A 66 2.46 -9.89 14.30
C LEU A 66 3.94 -10.06 13.88
N PHE A 67 4.36 -9.42 12.80
CA PHE A 67 5.75 -9.44 12.31
C PHE A 67 6.72 -8.62 13.17
N LYS A 68 6.23 -7.59 13.89
CA LYS A 68 7.01 -6.86 14.91
C LYS A 68 7.06 -7.56 16.27
N SER A 69 6.38 -8.69 16.45
CA SER A 69 6.51 -9.47 17.69
C SER A 69 7.94 -9.97 17.89
N ARG A 70 8.36 -10.15 19.14
CA ARG A 70 9.74 -10.54 19.50
C ARG A 70 10.20 -11.85 18.84
N LEU A 71 9.27 -12.79 18.63
CA LEU A 71 9.54 -14.07 17.96
C LEU A 71 9.83 -13.89 16.47
N PHE A 72 9.03 -13.08 15.78
CA PHE A 72 9.20 -12.86 14.35
C PHE A 72 10.34 -11.89 14.04
N THR A 73 10.64 -10.95 14.93
CA THR A 73 11.78 -10.02 14.78
C THR A 73 13.13 -10.74 14.80
N ALA A 74 13.28 -11.76 15.66
CA ALA A 74 14.48 -12.61 15.68
C ALA A 74 14.64 -13.41 14.38
N LEU A 75 13.53 -13.94 13.84
CA LEU A 75 13.50 -14.69 12.58
C LEU A 75 13.70 -13.77 11.36
N SER A 76 13.21 -12.53 11.43
CA SER A 76 13.25 -11.54 10.34
C SER A 76 14.66 -11.10 9.95
N LYS A 77 15.61 -11.11 10.91
CA LYS A 77 17.00 -10.67 10.66
C LYS A 77 17.66 -11.44 9.52
N HIS A 78 17.27 -12.70 9.30
CA HIS A 78 17.78 -13.56 8.22
C HIS A 78 16.66 -14.18 7.39
N ALA A 79 15.42 -13.67 7.47
CA ALA A 79 14.27 -14.27 6.79
C ALA A 79 14.44 -14.32 5.27
N HIS A 80 15.09 -13.32 4.66
CA HIS A 80 15.40 -13.34 3.23
C HIS A 80 16.31 -14.53 2.85
N ILE A 81 17.33 -14.81 3.67
CA ILE A 81 18.27 -15.91 3.43
C ILE A 81 17.56 -17.26 3.60
N TYR A 82 16.81 -17.45 4.70
CA TYR A 82 16.05 -18.68 4.92
C TYR A 82 15.01 -18.93 3.82
N SER A 83 14.30 -17.88 3.40
CA SER A 83 13.32 -17.95 2.32
C SER A 83 13.97 -18.35 1.00
N MET A 84 15.09 -17.72 0.63
CA MET A 84 15.83 -18.04 -0.60
C MET A 84 16.36 -19.47 -0.59
N THR A 85 16.96 -19.92 0.52
CA THR A 85 17.45 -21.29 0.67
C THR A 85 16.31 -22.30 0.55
N PHE A 86 15.16 -22.03 1.17
CA PHE A 86 13.99 -22.89 1.06
C PHE A 86 13.44 -22.96 -0.38
N GLY A 87 13.33 -21.81 -1.07
CA GLY A 87 12.95 -21.77 -2.49
C GLY A 87 13.92 -22.52 -3.39
N PHE A 88 15.22 -22.44 -3.12
CA PHE A 88 16.25 -23.17 -3.85
C PHE A 88 16.12 -24.70 -3.66
N VAL A 89 15.81 -25.16 -2.44
CA VAL A 89 15.54 -26.58 -2.17
C VAL A 89 14.30 -27.05 -2.95
N LEU A 90 13.22 -26.26 -2.96
CA LEU A 90 12.03 -26.57 -3.75
C LEU A 90 12.32 -26.61 -5.25
N PHE A 91 13.17 -25.71 -5.74
CA PHE A 91 13.58 -25.68 -7.14
C PHE A 91 14.36 -26.95 -7.54
N ILE A 92 15.30 -27.39 -6.70
CA ILE A 92 16.03 -28.65 -6.93
C ILE A 92 15.06 -29.84 -6.94
N LEU A 93 14.12 -29.88 -5.99
CA LEU A 93 13.15 -30.97 -5.92
C LEU A 93 12.23 -31.01 -7.15
N PHE A 94 11.84 -29.84 -7.65
CA PHE A 94 11.09 -29.72 -8.90
C PHE A 94 11.92 -30.19 -10.09
N ALA A 95 13.19 -29.77 -10.19
CA ALA A 95 14.11 -30.21 -11.23
C ALA A 95 14.33 -31.73 -11.18
N ASP A 96 14.40 -32.33 -9.99
CA ASP A 96 14.47 -33.78 -9.81
C ASP A 96 13.19 -34.47 -10.32
N GLY A 97 12.01 -33.92 -10.01
CA GLY A 97 10.73 -34.42 -10.54
C GLY A 97 10.62 -34.31 -12.08
N VAL A 98 11.13 -33.23 -12.67
CA VAL A 98 11.18 -33.05 -14.13
C VAL A 98 12.12 -34.09 -14.75
N ARG A 99 13.32 -34.23 -14.18
CA ARG A 99 14.30 -35.20 -14.66
C ARG A 99 13.80 -36.64 -14.53
N GLU A 100 13.12 -36.96 -13.43
CA GLU A 100 12.53 -38.27 -13.18
C GLU A 100 11.42 -38.59 -14.19
N THR A 101 10.50 -37.66 -14.46
CA THR A 101 9.44 -37.85 -15.46
C THR A 101 9.97 -37.97 -16.88
N MET A 102 10.95 -37.14 -17.27
CA MET A 102 11.60 -37.22 -18.59
C MET A 102 12.34 -38.55 -18.78
N LYS A 103 13.03 -39.03 -17.73
CA LYS A 103 13.74 -40.32 -17.76
C LYS A 103 12.77 -41.48 -18.01
N TYR A 104 11.62 -41.48 -17.33
CA TYR A 104 10.62 -42.53 -17.56
C TYR A 104 10.04 -42.41 -18.98
N ASN A 105 9.71 -41.21 -19.45
CA ASN A 105 9.21 -41.02 -20.81
C ASN A 105 10.16 -41.56 -21.90
N GLU A 106 11.49 -41.38 -21.76
CA GLU A 106 12.48 -41.94 -22.70
C GLU A 106 12.63 -43.48 -22.60
N LEU A 107 12.31 -44.06 -21.45
CA LEU A 107 12.29 -45.52 -21.25
C LEU A 107 11.07 -46.18 -21.89
N GLU A 108 9.95 -45.45 -22.04
CA GLU A 108 8.73 -45.91 -22.74
C GLU A 108 9.07 -46.41 -24.15
N ASP A 109 9.75 -45.55 -24.92
CA ASP A 109 10.10 -45.81 -26.33
C ASP A 109 10.99 -47.05 -26.51
N LYS A 110 11.71 -47.46 -25.46
CA LYS A 110 12.68 -48.57 -25.49
C LYS A 110 12.13 -49.88 -24.91
N MET A 111 11.04 -49.85 -24.13
CA MET A 111 10.58 -50.99 -23.31
C MET A 111 9.50 -51.90 -23.94
N HIS A 112 9.25 -51.80 -25.24
CA HIS A 112 8.21 -52.54 -25.98
C HIS A 112 8.32 -54.10 -26.03
N ARG A 113 9.00 -54.79 -25.11
CA ARG A 113 9.27 -56.24 -25.26
C ARG A 113 8.67 -57.20 -24.22
N THR A 114 8.03 -56.72 -23.14
CA THR A 114 7.38 -57.62 -22.16
C THR A 114 6.16 -56.98 -21.48
N ALA A 115 5.00 -57.63 -21.52
CA ALA A 115 3.74 -57.13 -20.95
C ALA A 115 3.80 -56.86 -19.43
N GLU A 116 4.59 -57.63 -18.68
CA GLU A 116 4.80 -57.42 -17.23
C GLU A 116 5.68 -56.19 -16.93
N ALA A 117 6.61 -55.87 -17.83
CA ALA A 117 7.48 -54.70 -17.70
C ALA A 117 6.71 -53.39 -17.98
N ASP A 118 5.73 -53.45 -18.90
CA ASP A 118 4.86 -52.35 -19.29
C ASP A 118 3.92 -51.90 -18.15
N ALA A 119 3.27 -52.85 -17.47
CA ALA A 119 2.44 -52.56 -16.29
C ALA A 119 3.23 -51.89 -15.15
N THR A 120 4.47 -52.33 -14.92
CA THR A 120 5.35 -51.77 -13.89
C THR A 120 5.86 -50.37 -14.29
N TYR A 121 6.08 -50.16 -15.59
CA TYR A 121 6.48 -48.88 -16.17
C TYR A 121 5.40 -47.81 -15.96
N HIS A 122 4.16 -48.09 -16.40
CA HIS A 122 3.05 -47.15 -16.25
C HIS A 122 2.77 -46.79 -14.77
N MET A 123 2.95 -47.74 -13.85
CA MET A 123 2.83 -47.45 -12.41
C MET A 123 3.91 -46.50 -11.88
N ARG A 124 5.16 -46.58 -12.39
CA ARG A 124 6.26 -45.70 -11.97
C ARG A 124 6.16 -44.32 -12.62
N LEU A 125 5.74 -44.26 -13.89
CA LEU A 125 5.48 -43.01 -14.60
C LEU A 125 4.38 -42.20 -13.89
N PHE A 126 3.25 -42.81 -13.55
CA PHE A 126 2.17 -42.14 -12.82
C PHE A 126 2.62 -41.59 -11.46
N ARG A 127 3.51 -42.32 -10.78
CA ARG A 127 4.11 -41.87 -9.52
C ARG A 127 4.99 -40.64 -9.72
N ALA A 128 5.84 -40.64 -10.74
CA ALA A 128 6.71 -39.51 -11.08
C ALA A 128 5.90 -38.26 -11.47
N GLN A 129 4.85 -38.42 -12.28
CA GLN A 129 3.95 -37.33 -12.68
C GLN A 129 3.28 -36.67 -11.46
N ARG A 130 2.74 -37.47 -10.53
CA ARG A 130 2.12 -36.94 -9.31
C ARG A 130 3.12 -36.16 -8.45
N ASN A 131 4.34 -36.66 -8.33
CA ASN A 131 5.40 -36.04 -7.55
C ASN A 131 5.90 -34.73 -8.17
N LEU A 132 5.96 -34.67 -9.51
CA LEU A 132 6.22 -33.46 -10.27
C LEU A 132 5.16 -32.38 -9.96
N TYR A 133 3.88 -32.73 -9.95
CA TYR A 133 2.83 -31.76 -9.61
C TYR A 133 2.95 -31.25 -8.18
N ILE A 134 3.19 -32.13 -7.20
CA ILE A 134 3.32 -31.73 -5.79
C ILE A 134 4.48 -30.74 -5.60
N SER A 135 5.65 -31.03 -6.17
CA SER A 135 6.82 -30.14 -6.08
C SER A 135 6.63 -28.84 -6.88
N GLY A 136 6.02 -28.90 -8.06
CA GLY A 136 5.74 -27.73 -8.89
C GLY A 136 4.73 -26.77 -8.25
N PHE A 137 3.64 -27.30 -7.68
CA PHE A 137 2.67 -26.47 -6.96
C PHE A 137 3.28 -25.83 -5.71
N SER A 138 4.14 -26.55 -4.99
CA SER A 138 4.82 -26.02 -3.81
C SER A 138 5.74 -24.86 -4.19
N LEU A 139 6.55 -25.03 -5.25
CA LEU A 139 7.39 -23.95 -5.78
C LEU A 139 6.59 -22.71 -6.20
N LEU A 140 5.45 -22.90 -6.88
CA LEU A 140 4.57 -21.81 -7.29
C LEU A 140 3.98 -21.08 -6.08
N LEU A 141 3.46 -21.81 -5.10
CA LEU A 141 2.87 -21.23 -3.89
C LEU A 141 3.92 -20.49 -3.06
N TRP A 142 5.13 -21.04 -2.94
CA TRP A 142 6.23 -20.33 -2.29
C TRP A 142 6.47 -18.96 -2.93
N MET A 143 6.54 -18.89 -4.27
CA MET A 143 6.71 -17.62 -4.99
C MET A 143 5.54 -16.65 -4.75
N VAL A 144 4.31 -17.16 -4.75
CA VAL A 144 3.10 -16.37 -4.44
C VAL A 144 3.16 -15.83 -3.02
N ILE A 145 3.51 -16.64 -2.03
CA ILE A 145 3.65 -16.22 -0.63
C ILE A 145 4.71 -15.12 -0.49
N GLN A 146 5.88 -15.26 -1.13
CA GLN A 146 6.90 -14.21 -1.12
C GLN A 146 6.39 -12.90 -1.71
N ARG A 147 5.65 -12.98 -2.82
CA ARG A 147 5.05 -11.81 -3.45
C ARG A 147 4.01 -11.15 -2.56
N ILE A 148 3.12 -11.91 -1.93
CA ILE A 148 2.10 -11.34 -1.03
C ILE A 148 2.74 -10.74 0.21
N MET A 149 3.72 -11.42 0.83
CA MET A 149 4.43 -10.92 2.02
C MET A 149 5.12 -9.57 1.77
N THR A 150 5.79 -9.41 0.63
CA THR A 150 6.43 -8.15 0.26
C THR A 150 5.40 -7.05 -0.03
N LEU A 151 4.31 -7.36 -0.74
CA LEU A 151 3.22 -6.41 -0.98
C LEU A 151 2.57 -5.95 0.32
N LEU A 152 2.33 -6.87 1.26
CA LEU A 152 1.71 -6.59 2.53
C LEU A 152 2.59 -5.71 3.43
N SER A 153 3.90 -5.96 3.40
CA SER A 153 4.88 -5.14 4.11
C SER A 153 4.93 -3.71 3.56
N ARG A 154 4.91 -3.56 2.23
CA ARG A 154 4.84 -2.25 1.56
C ARG A 154 3.53 -1.53 1.84
N ALA A 155 2.40 -2.24 1.81
CA ALA A 155 1.09 -1.68 2.14
C ALA A 155 1.04 -1.15 3.58
N ALA A 156 1.57 -1.92 4.55
CA ALA A 156 1.64 -1.47 5.94
C ALA A 156 2.56 -0.25 6.14
N GLN A 157 3.69 -0.18 5.41
CA GLN A 157 4.57 0.99 5.42
C GLN A 157 3.89 2.22 4.81
N LEU A 158 3.15 2.04 3.72
CA LEU A 158 2.45 3.12 3.04
C LEU A 158 1.30 3.66 3.88
N GLU A 159 0.55 2.79 4.57
CA GLU A 159 -0.50 3.18 5.51
C GLU A 159 0.06 3.97 6.70
N ALA A 160 1.17 3.48 7.29
CA ALA A 160 1.85 4.18 8.38
C ALA A 160 2.45 5.54 7.95
N ALA A 161 3.00 5.62 6.73
CA ALA A 161 3.51 6.86 6.16
C ALA A 161 2.37 7.86 5.87
N GLY A 162 1.23 7.37 5.35
CA GLY A 162 0.04 8.19 5.12
C GLY A 162 -0.53 8.76 6.42
N GLU A 163 -0.62 7.94 7.47
CA GLU A 163 -1.08 8.37 8.79
C GLU A 163 -0.12 9.40 9.42
N ALA A 164 1.20 9.20 9.28
CA ALA A 164 2.20 10.16 9.73
C ALA A 164 2.12 11.49 8.95
N ALA A 165 1.93 11.44 7.63
CA ALA A 165 1.78 12.62 6.79
C ALA A 165 0.50 13.41 7.13
N MET A 166 -0.63 12.72 7.34
CA MET A 166 -1.87 13.36 7.81
C MET A 166 -1.67 14.03 9.17
N ARG A 167 -1.04 13.35 10.13
CA ARG A 167 -0.72 13.94 11.43
C ARG A 167 0.18 15.16 11.32
N GLN A 168 1.18 15.13 10.44
CA GLN A 168 2.05 16.28 10.19
C GLN A 168 1.27 17.46 9.58
N ALA A 169 0.40 17.20 8.61
CA ALA A 169 -0.46 18.23 8.02
C ALA A 169 -1.44 18.84 9.03
N GLU A 170 -2.06 18.02 9.88
CA GLU A 170 -2.93 18.49 10.95
C GLU A 170 -2.17 19.31 11.99
N ASN A 171 -0.99 18.84 12.42
CA ASN A 171 -0.17 19.56 13.40
C ASN A 171 0.32 20.89 12.82
N ALA A 172 0.82 20.91 11.58
CA ALA A 172 1.21 22.15 10.91
C ALA A 172 0.03 23.11 10.77
N SER A 173 -1.17 22.61 10.43
CA SER A 173 -2.39 23.42 10.34
C SER A 173 -2.82 23.96 11.70
N LYS A 174 -2.70 23.16 12.77
CA LYS A 174 -2.96 23.61 14.14
C LYS A 174 -1.97 24.67 14.57
N THR A 175 -0.67 24.46 14.33
CA THR A 175 0.38 25.44 14.62
C THR A 175 0.18 26.74 13.85
N ALA A 176 -0.17 26.66 12.56
CA ALA A 176 -0.50 27.82 11.74
C ALA A 176 -1.71 28.57 12.30
N ARG A 177 -2.79 27.87 12.67
CA ARG A 177 -3.96 28.49 13.30
C ARG A 177 -3.63 29.14 14.65
N THR A 178 -2.84 28.47 15.50
CA THR A 178 -2.43 29.06 16.78
C THR A 178 -1.54 30.28 16.57
N LEU A 179 -0.65 30.25 15.57
CA LEU A 179 0.22 31.39 15.26
C LEU A 179 -0.58 32.56 14.69
N MET A 180 -1.56 32.31 13.80
CA MET A 180 -2.46 33.34 13.28
C MET A 180 -3.29 33.97 14.41
N ASN A 181 -3.92 33.15 15.26
CA ASN A 181 -4.69 33.65 16.40
C ASN A 181 -3.82 34.41 17.41
N ALA A 182 -2.59 33.93 17.68
CA ALA A 182 -1.65 34.62 18.56
C ALA A 182 -1.16 35.94 17.94
N THR A 183 -1.01 35.99 16.61
CA THR A 183 -0.67 37.23 15.89
C THR A 183 -1.84 38.23 15.95
N GLU A 184 -3.08 37.78 15.79
CA GLU A 184 -4.27 38.64 15.94
C GLU A 184 -4.49 39.14 17.38
N THR A 185 -4.13 38.32 18.38
CA THR A 185 -4.31 38.65 19.81
C THR A 185 -3.11 39.40 20.40
N SER A 186 -1.97 39.46 19.69
CA SER A 186 -0.78 40.18 20.16
C SER A 186 -1.08 41.69 20.25
N GLU A 187 -0.89 42.27 21.43
CA GLU A 187 -1.05 43.71 21.67
C GLU A 187 -0.24 44.56 20.69
N GLU A 188 0.94 44.06 20.29
CA GLU A 188 1.82 44.73 19.34
C GLU A 188 1.21 44.83 17.93
N VAL A 189 0.48 43.80 17.47
CA VAL A 189 -0.20 43.80 16.17
C VAL A 189 -1.47 44.66 16.20
N SER A 190 -2.17 44.66 17.34
CA SER A 190 -3.29 45.57 17.59
C SER A 190 -2.85 47.03 17.56
N ASP A 191 -1.75 47.37 18.23
CA ASP A 191 -1.23 48.74 18.28
C ASP A 191 -0.59 49.17 16.96
N LEU A 192 0.08 48.28 16.24
CA LEU A 192 0.54 48.53 14.87
C LEU A 192 -0.65 48.79 13.93
N ASN A 193 -1.74 48.03 14.03
CA ASN A 193 -2.95 48.28 13.23
C ASN A 193 -3.58 49.64 13.53
N LYS A 194 -3.66 50.06 14.81
CA LYS A 194 -4.13 51.40 15.19
C LYS A 194 -3.22 52.50 14.64
N GLN A 195 -1.90 52.31 14.66
CA GLN A 195 -0.94 53.26 14.10
C GLN A 195 -1.09 53.36 12.58
N ILE A 196 -1.27 52.24 11.88
CA ILE A 196 -1.55 52.22 10.44
C ILE A 196 -2.85 52.97 10.11
N GLU A 197 -3.91 52.79 10.91
CA GLU A 197 -5.17 53.49 10.71
C GLU A 197 -5.04 55.00 10.94
N LYS A 198 -4.32 55.42 12.00
CA LYS A 198 -4.00 56.84 12.24
C LYS A 198 -3.20 57.45 11.08
N LEU A 199 -2.10 56.80 10.68
CA LEU A 199 -1.26 57.24 9.57
C LEU A 199 -2.06 57.32 8.26
N LYS A 200 -2.98 56.40 8.02
CA LYS A 200 -3.87 56.43 6.85
C LYS A 200 -4.87 57.60 6.92
N GLY A 201 -5.38 57.92 8.11
CA GLY A 201 -6.21 59.09 8.35
C GLY A 201 -5.47 60.40 8.08
N GLU A 202 -4.26 60.54 8.64
CA GLU A 202 -3.37 61.68 8.41
C GLU A 202 -2.97 61.81 6.94
N LEU A 203 -2.64 60.70 6.27
CA LEU A 203 -2.32 60.72 4.85
C LEU A 203 -3.51 61.20 4.01
N LYS A 204 -4.74 60.83 4.40
CA LYS A 204 -5.96 61.28 3.73
C LYS A 204 -6.21 62.77 3.95
N SER A 205 -6.03 63.28 5.17
CA SER A 205 -6.18 64.72 5.45
C SER A 205 -5.12 65.56 4.74
N VAL A 206 -3.86 65.12 4.78
CA VAL A 206 -2.77 65.77 4.05
C VAL A 206 -3.02 65.76 2.54
N ASN A 207 -3.57 64.67 1.99
CA ASN A 207 -3.90 64.62 0.57
C ASN A 207 -5.06 65.57 0.23
N THR A 208 -6.09 65.70 1.08
CA THR A 208 -7.15 66.69 0.88
C THR A 208 -6.62 68.11 0.99
N ASP A 209 -5.74 68.40 1.96
CA ASP A 209 -5.12 69.70 2.16
C ASP A 209 -4.20 70.08 1.00
N ARG A 210 -3.45 69.10 0.46
CA ARG A 210 -2.67 69.29 -0.77
C ARG A 210 -3.58 69.64 -1.94
N ASP A 211 -4.71 68.96 -2.10
CA ASP A 211 -5.64 69.21 -3.20
C ASP A 211 -6.35 70.56 -3.06
N THR A 212 -6.68 70.99 -1.83
CA THR A 212 -7.24 72.32 -1.58
C THR A 212 -6.20 73.42 -1.79
N LEU A 213 -4.97 73.25 -1.29
CA LEU A 213 -3.86 74.18 -1.53
C LEU A 213 -3.53 74.30 -3.01
N LYS A 214 -3.55 73.19 -3.75
CA LYS A 214 -3.35 73.20 -5.19
C LYS A 214 -4.43 74.02 -5.89
N LYS A 215 -5.72 73.82 -5.55
CA LYS A 215 -6.82 74.64 -6.07
C LYS A 215 -6.70 76.11 -5.69
N GLN A 216 -6.28 76.41 -4.47
CA GLN A 216 -6.06 77.78 -4.01
C GLN A 216 -4.90 78.46 -4.78
N SER A 217 -3.80 77.75 -5.01
CA SER A 217 -2.67 78.24 -5.80
C SER A 217 -3.06 78.47 -7.26
N GLU A 218 -3.82 77.55 -7.87
CA GLU A 218 -4.36 77.72 -9.23
C GLU A 218 -5.33 78.92 -9.31
N GLY A 219 -6.17 79.12 -8.29
CA GLY A 219 -7.05 80.28 -8.18
C GLY A 219 -6.28 81.59 -8.04
N LEU A 220 -5.26 81.61 -7.18
CA LEU A 220 -4.39 82.78 -6.97
C LEU A 220 -3.62 83.12 -8.24
N GLN A 221 -3.10 82.13 -8.96
CA GLN A 221 -2.41 82.32 -10.24
C GLN A 221 -3.33 83.01 -11.26
N ARG A 222 -4.60 82.57 -11.38
CA ARG A 222 -5.58 83.20 -12.28
C ARG A 222 -5.87 84.66 -11.94
N GLU A 223 -5.99 84.99 -10.66
CA GLU A 223 -6.20 86.38 -10.23
C GLU A 223 -4.93 87.23 -10.45
N PHE A 224 -3.74 86.66 -10.22
CA PHE A 224 -2.47 87.32 -10.56
C PHE A 224 -2.36 87.62 -12.05
N ASP A 225 -2.67 86.65 -12.91
CA ASP A 225 -2.65 86.83 -14.37
C ASP A 225 -3.68 87.91 -14.77
N ARG A 226 -4.89 87.86 -14.22
CA ARG A 226 -5.95 88.86 -14.45
C ARG A 226 -5.53 90.28 -14.03
N VAL A 227 -4.95 90.45 -12.84
CA VAL A 227 -4.47 91.75 -12.37
C VAL A 227 -3.32 92.26 -13.24
N SER A 228 -2.42 91.36 -13.65
CA SER A 228 -1.32 91.69 -14.57
C SER A 228 -1.85 92.19 -15.91
N ASP A 229 -2.86 91.52 -16.49
CA ASP A 229 -3.53 91.95 -17.73
C ASP A 229 -4.27 93.30 -17.57
N LEU A 230 -4.92 93.52 -16.42
CA LEU A 230 -5.56 94.80 -16.10
C LEU A 230 -4.54 95.94 -15.97
N LEU A 231 -3.39 95.71 -15.34
CA LEU A 231 -2.32 96.69 -15.25
C LEU A 231 -1.69 96.96 -16.63
N ALA A 232 -1.45 95.93 -17.43
CA ALA A 232 -0.94 96.07 -18.80
C ALA A 232 -1.91 96.89 -19.68
N SER A 233 -3.21 96.58 -19.61
CA SER A 233 -4.24 97.32 -20.34
C SER A 233 -4.46 98.75 -19.81
N SER A 234 -4.32 98.99 -18.51
CA SER A 234 -4.35 100.36 -17.93
C SER A 234 -3.17 101.21 -18.39
N ASN A 235 -1.94 100.65 -18.40
CA ASN A 235 -0.77 101.35 -18.94
C ASN A 235 -0.92 101.68 -20.43
N SER A 236 -1.54 100.80 -21.23
CA SER A 236 -1.83 101.09 -22.65
C SER A 236 -2.86 102.21 -22.88
N LYS A 237 -3.72 102.49 -21.89
CA LYS A 237 -4.69 103.61 -21.93
C LYS A 237 -4.09 104.94 -21.46
N GLY A 238 -3.03 104.92 -20.66
CA GLY A 238 -2.29 106.11 -20.25
C GLY A 238 -1.57 106.82 -21.41
N ASP A 239 -1.20 106.07 -22.46
CA ASP A 239 -0.43 106.59 -23.59
C ASP A 239 -1.28 107.18 -24.74
N LYS A 240 -2.62 107.09 -24.67
CA LYS A 240 -3.54 107.65 -25.70
C LYS A 240 -4.14 109.02 -25.33
N LYS A 241 -3.57 109.73 -24.36
CA LYS A 241 -4.06 111.07 -23.93
C LYS A 241 -2.98 112.16 -23.97
N LYS A 242 -2.01 112.02 -24.88
CA LYS A 242 -1.15 113.10 -25.39
C LYS A 242 -1.23 113.07 -26.91
N ASP A 243 -2.16 113.85 -27.44
CA ASP A 243 -2.10 114.65 -28.68
C ASP A 243 -3.41 115.42 -28.83
#